data_AF-U3TQA6-F1
#
_entry.id   AF-U3TQA6-F1
#
_cell.length_a   1.000
_cell.length_b   1.000
_cell.length_c   1.000
_cell.angle_alpha   90.00
_cell.angle_beta   90.00
_cell.angle_gamma   90.00
#
_symmetry.space_group_name_H-M   'P 1'
#
loop_
_entity.id
_entity.type
_entity.pdbx_description
1 polymer ?
#
loop_
_entity_poly.entity_id
_entity_poly.type
_entity_poly.pdbx_seq_one_letter_code
_entity_poly.pdbx_strand_id
1 'polypeptide(L)'
;MNFEAAVAQYQFLNGFRPSLGYVSSKGKNIENVGDAWLFKYASVGATYYFNKNMSVYSEYRINLLKDDNALRLKTDDITAVGLVYQF
;
A
#
# COMPACT_ATOMS: atom_id res chain seq x y z
N MET A 1 18.53 -3.60 -7.81
CA MET A 1 17.30 -3.34 -7.02
C MET A 1 16.20 -4.19 -7.63
N ASN A 2 15.48 -4.97 -6.84
CA ASN A 2 14.36 -5.80 -7.32
C ASN A 2 13.06 -5.20 -6.81
N PHE A 3 12.13 -4.89 -7.70
CA PHE A 3 10.83 -4.30 -7.38
C PHE A 3 9.72 -5.21 -7.89
N GLU A 4 8.74 -5.47 -7.04
CA GLU A 4 7.56 -6.25 -7.38
C GLU A 4 6.33 -5.50 -6.89
N ALA A 5 5.38 -5.25 -7.79
CA ALA A 5 4.09 -4.69 -7.46
C ALA A 5 2.99 -5.46 -8.18
N ALA A 6 1.97 -5.85 -7.43
CA ALA A 6 0.75 -6.45 -7.94
C ALA A 6 -0.43 -5.71 -7.36
N VAL A 7 -1.41 -5.38 -8.20
CA VAL A 7 -2.62 -4.65 -7.79
C VAL A 7 -3.82 -5.31 -8.45
N ALA A 8 -4.83 -5.62 -7.64
CA ALA A 8 -6.11 -6.14 -8.07
C ALA A 8 -7.20 -5.20 -7.56
N GLN A 9 -8.08 -4.77 -8.46
CA GLN A 9 -9.18 -3.87 -8.14
C GLN A 9 -10.41 -4.29 -8.92
N TYR A 10 -11.58 -4.09 -8.32
CA TYR A 10 -12.84 -4.35 -9.00
C TYR A 10 -13.75 -3.14 -8.85
N GLN A 11 -14.34 -2.66 -9.92
CA GLN A 11 -15.29 -1.55 -9.91
C GLN A 11 -16.70 -2.09 -10.05
N PHE A 12 -17.49 -2.02 -8.99
CA PHE A 12 -18.90 -2.32 -9.05
C PHE A 12 -19.67 -1.17 -9.70
N LEU A 13 -20.79 -1.51 -10.34
CA LEU A 13 -21.71 -0.54 -10.96
C LEU A 13 -22.34 0.44 -9.96
N ASN A 14 -22.39 0.08 -8.67
CA ASN A 14 -22.93 0.91 -7.59
C ASN A 14 -21.96 1.98 -7.06
N GLY A 15 -20.77 2.12 -7.68
CA GLY A 15 -19.74 3.06 -7.24
C GLY A 15 -18.78 2.53 -6.17
N PHE A 16 -18.96 1.29 -5.69
CA PHE A 16 -18.00 0.67 -4.77
C PHE A 16 -16.80 0.09 -5.54
N ARG A 17 -15.59 0.33 -5.03
CA ARG A 17 -14.34 -0.12 -5.64
C ARG A 17 -13.37 -0.66 -4.58
N PRO A 18 -13.41 -1.97 -4.27
CA PRO A 18 -12.37 -2.59 -3.47
C PRO A 18 -11.03 -2.64 -4.21
N SER A 19 -9.95 -2.59 -3.45
CA SER A 19 -8.57 -2.71 -3.91
C SER A 19 -7.76 -3.62 -3.01
N LEU A 20 -6.90 -4.40 -3.64
CA LEU A 20 -5.86 -5.21 -3.01
C LEU A 20 -4.55 -4.91 -3.72
N GLY A 21 -3.50 -4.66 -2.95
CA GLY A 21 -2.17 -4.36 -3.43
C GLY A 21 -1.12 -5.16 -2.70
N TYR A 22 -0.04 -5.50 -3.38
CA TYR A 22 1.18 -6.01 -2.80
C TYR A 22 2.35 -5.29 -3.44
N VAL A 23 3.22 -4.70 -2.64
CA VAL A 23 4.40 -3.98 -3.11
C VAL A 23 5.59 -4.41 -2.28
N SER A 24 6.66 -4.80 -2.97
CA SER A 24 7.93 -5.12 -2.34
C SER A 24 9.10 -4.55 -3.13
N SER A 25 10.12 -4.11 -2.41
CA SER A 25 11.38 -3.67 -2.99
C SER A 25 12.54 -4.17 -2.14
N LYS A 26 13.47 -4.86 -2.81
CA LYS A 26 14.70 -5.34 -2.22
C LYS A 26 15.89 -4.58 -2.79
N GLY A 27 16.60 -3.88 -1.91
CA GLY A 27 17.93 -3.34 -2.20
C GLY A 27 18.95 -4.48 -2.18
N LYS A 28 19.85 -4.47 -3.16
CA LYS A 28 20.99 -5.40 -3.21
C LYS A 28 22.27 -4.61 -3.02
N ASN A 29 23.26 -5.20 -2.35
CA ASN A 29 24.57 -4.60 -2.10
C ASN A 29 24.51 -3.21 -1.41
N ILE A 30 23.70 -3.10 -0.35
CA ILE A 30 23.69 -1.90 0.49
C ILE A 30 24.95 -1.90 1.35
N GLU A 31 25.68 -0.79 1.36
CA GLU A 31 26.94 -0.63 2.09
C GLU A 31 26.77 -0.98 3.58
N ASN A 32 27.64 -1.85 4.12
CA ASN A 32 27.61 -2.36 5.49
C ASN A 32 26.34 -3.13 5.92
N VAL A 33 25.41 -3.42 5.00
CA VAL A 33 24.12 -4.09 5.30
C VAL A 33 23.89 -5.32 4.41
N GLY A 34 24.40 -5.30 3.18
CA GLY A 34 24.16 -6.35 2.19
C GLY A 34 22.78 -6.25 1.54
N ASP A 35 22.05 -7.37 1.50
CA ASP A 35 20.75 -7.47 0.86
C ASP A 35 19.62 -7.18 1.87
N ALA A 36 18.87 -6.08 1.71
CA ALA A 36 17.79 -5.73 2.62
C ALA A 36 16.51 -5.25 1.90
N TRP A 37 15.38 -5.46 2.57
CA TRP A 37 14.08 -4.99 2.10
C TRP A 37 13.91 -3.50 2.43
N LEU A 38 13.68 -2.69 1.41
CA LEU A 38 13.45 -1.24 1.55
C LEU A 38 12.00 -0.94 1.91
N PHE A 39 11.08 -1.70 1.37
CA PHE A 39 9.68 -1.70 1.76
C PHE A 39 9.06 -3.01 1.31
N LYS A 40 8.14 -3.53 2.10
CA LYS A 40 7.37 -4.73 1.79
C LYS A 40 6.04 -4.60 2.48
N TYR A 41 4.96 -4.46 1.74
CA TYR A 41 3.63 -4.30 2.32
C TYR A 41 2.56 -4.89 1.42
N ALA A 42 1.47 -5.32 2.06
CA ALA A 42 0.20 -5.54 1.40
C ALA A 42 -0.72 -4.36 1.73
N SER A 43 -1.59 -3.98 0.82
CA SER A 43 -2.65 -3.02 1.09
C SER A 43 -4.00 -3.63 0.75
N VAL A 44 -4.98 -3.33 1.59
CA VAL A 44 -6.39 -3.59 1.33
C VAL A 44 -7.13 -2.28 1.50
N GLY A 45 -7.97 -1.95 0.55
CA GLY A 45 -8.72 -0.71 0.61
C GLY A 45 -10.03 -0.81 -0.12
N ALA A 46 -10.81 0.23 0.02
CA ALA A 46 -11.98 0.44 -0.77
C ALA A 46 -12.21 1.93 -0.96
N THR A 47 -12.71 2.27 -2.14
CA THR A 47 -13.23 3.60 -2.45
C THR A 47 -14.70 3.47 -2.76
N TYR A 48 -15.52 4.36 -2.21
CA TYR A 48 -16.92 4.49 -2.57
C TYR A 48 -17.14 5.83 -3.25
N TYR A 49 -17.58 5.78 -4.50
CA TYR A 49 -17.91 6.95 -5.30
C TYR A 49 -19.40 7.27 -5.13
N PHE A 50 -19.71 8.37 -4.43
CA PHE A 50 -21.09 8.85 -4.31
C PHE A 50 -21.57 9.46 -5.63
N ASN A 51 -20.70 10.22 -6.29
CA ASN A 51 -20.90 10.81 -7.60
C ASN A 51 -19.53 11.12 -8.24
N LYS A 52 -19.50 11.72 -9.44
CA LYS A 52 -18.25 12.09 -10.14
C LYS A 52 -17.40 13.12 -9.38
N ASN A 53 -17.99 13.83 -8.42
CA ASN A 53 -17.40 14.94 -7.70
C ASN A 53 -17.08 14.63 -6.24
N MET A 54 -17.53 13.48 -5.70
CA MET A 54 -17.39 13.14 -4.29
C MET A 54 -17.15 11.65 -4.09
N SER A 55 -16.08 11.31 -3.36
CA SER A 55 -15.76 9.94 -2.98
C SER A 55 -15.21 9.87 -1.57
N VAL A 56 -15.37 8.72 -0.93
CA VAL A 56 -14.70 8.39 0.33
C VAL A 56 -13.82 7.17 0.09
N TYR A 57 -12.66 7.13 0.73
CA TYR A 57 -11.79 5.96 0.67
C TYR A 57 -11.28 5.59 2.06
N SER A 58 -11.04 4.30 2.22
CA SER A 58 -10.34 3.72 3.35
C SER A 58 -9.30 2.75 2.82
N GLU A 59 -8.06 2.89 3.24
CA GLU A 59 -6.96 1.98 2.91
C GLU A 59 -6.25 1.56 4.19
N TYR A 60 -5.94 0.27 4.28
CA TYR A 60 -5.13 -0.32 5.32
C TYR A 60 -3.89 -0.93 4.69
N ARG A 61 -2.73 -0.45 5.10
CA ARG A 61 -1.43 -0.95 4.69
C ARG A 61 -0.86 -1.81 5.80
N ILE A 62 -0.73 -3.10 5.50
CA ILE A 62 -0.12 -4.11 6.33
C ILE A 62 1.36 -4.16 5.98
N ASN A 63 2.20 -3.73 6.90
CA ASN A 63 3.64 -3.77 6.74
C ASN A 63 4.14 -5.20 6.99
N LEU A 64 4.94 -5.70 6.04
CA LEU A 64 5.46 -7.08 6.04
C LEU A 64 6.98 -7.11 6.25
N LEU A 65 7.57 -5.97 6.63
CA LEU A 65 8.95 -5.91 7.11
C LEU A 65 9.03 -6.56 8.49
N LYS A 66 10.16 -7.22 8.78
CA LYS A 66 10.44 -7.75 10.12
C LYS A 66 10.95 -6.65 11.04
N ASP A 67 10.58 -6.70 12.32
CA ASP A 67 10.98 -5.70 13.31
C ASP A 67 12.50 -5.57 13.47
N ASP A 68 13.23 -6.66 13.24
CA ASP A 68 14.69 -6.73 13.27
C ASP A 68 15.36 -6.40 11.92
N ASN A 69 14.65 -5.75 10.99
CA ASN A 69 15.19 -5.46 9.67
C ASN A 69 16.50 -4.66 9.76
N ALA A 70 17.47 -5.04 8.92
CA ALA A 70 18.83 -4.53 8.97
C ALA A 70 18.95 -3.00 8.73
N LEU A 71 17.90 -2.39 8.16
CA LEU A 71 17.83 -0.95 7.89
C LEU A 71 17.10 -0.17 8.98
N ARG A 72 16.63 -0.83 10.05
CA ARG A 72 15.84 -0.25 11.16
C ARG A 72 14.66 0.62 10.68
N LEU A 73 14.05 0.20 9.58
CA LEU A 73 12.88 0.85 9.00
C LEU A 73 11.65 0.57 9.86
N LYS A 74 10.71 1.51 9.86
CA LYS A 74 9.42 1.33 10.56
C LYS A 74 8.67 0.13 10.00
N THR A 75 8.21 -0.72 10.91
CA THR A 75 7.43 -1.94 10.64
C THR A 75 5.96 -1.79 11.01
N ASP A 76 5.55 -0.60 11.46
CA ASP A 76 4.17 -0.33 11.83
C ASP A 76 3.25 -0.38 10.59
N ASP A 77 2.04 -0.86 10.82
CA ASP A 77 0.92 -0.77 9.89
C ASP A 77 0.41 0.68 9.78
N ILE A 78 -0.20 1.01 8.65
CA ILE A 78 -0.73 2.35 8.39
C ILE A 78 -2.18 2.26 7.92
N THR A 79 -3.07 3.00 8.58
CA THR A 79 -4.45 3.19 8.15
C THR A 79 -4.64 4.59 7.61
N ALA A 80 -5.27 4.71 6.44
CA ALA A 80 -5.67 5.98 5.84
C ALA A 80 -7.18 5.97 5.59
N VAL A 81 -7.85 7.05 5.98
CA VAL A 81 -9.24 7.31 5.64
C VAL A 81 -9.37 8.75 5.15
N GLY A 82 -10.16 8.97 4.12
CA GLY A 82 -10.27 10.29 3.53
C GLY A 82 -11.54 10.47 2.72
N LEU A 83 -11.96 11.72 2.64
CA LEU A 83 -13.08 12.19 1.82
C LEU A 83 -12.50 13.13 0.77
N VAL A 84 -12.83 12.90 -0.49
CA VAL A 84 -12.34 13.67 -1.64
C VAL A 84 -13.53 14.33 -2.30
N TYR A 85 -13.44 15.64 -2.45
CA TYR A 85 -14.37 16.44 -3.24
C TYR A 85 -13.60 17.14 -4.36
N GLN A 86 -14.09 17.03 -5.60
CA GLN A 86 -13.45 17.58 -6.79
C GLN A 86 -14.46 18.39 -7.63
N PHE A 87 -14.02 19.56 -8.11
CA PHE A 87 -14.81 20.51 -8.92
C PHE A 87 -14.62 20.28 -10.41
#